data_AF-A0A8T7CNP8-F1
#
_entry.id   AF-A0A8T7CNP8-F1
#
_cell.length_a   1.000
_cell.length_b   1.000
_cell.length_c   1.000
_cell.angle_alpha   90.00
_cell.angle_beta   90.00
_cell.angle_gamma   90.00
#
_symmetry.space_group_name_H-M   'P 1'
#
loop_
_entity.id
_entity.type
_entity.pdbx_description
1 polymer ?
#
loop_
_entity_poly.entity_id
_entity_poly.type
_entity_poly.pdbx_seq_one_letter_code
_entity_poly.pdbx_strand_id
1 'polypeptide(L)'
;QIEDLPLSYTAVATDLDNQKEVWLNKGPLFDAIRASIAIPSIFTPVDYHGKRLVDGSLLNPIPIAPTLKDKTDITIAVNLSAPAAAKAVVPAASVVKELNHESYHEKILQFIDDLQRRVLREEPADIGMLDIIVNSLDAMQNTIARFKLAAYAPDLIIDIPSNACSFYEFYRAEELIALGRRKAEETCGKSR
;
A
#
# COMPACT_ATOMS: atom_id res chain seq x y z
N GLN A 1 10.28 -1.83 19.09
CA GLN A 1 9.24 -0.83 18.77
C GLN A 1 9.64 -0.14 17.47
N ILE A 2 8.87 0.80 16.93
CA ILE A 2 9.22 1.46 15.65
C ILE A 2 10.55 2.21 15.77
N GLU A 3 10.77 2.88 16.89
CA GLU A 3 11.98 3.64 17.22
C GLU A 3 13.24 2.77 17.37
N ASP A 4 13.08 1.45 17.52
CA ASP A 4 14.20 0.51 17.67
C ASP A 4 14.59 -0.14 16.33
N LEU A 5 13.91 0.20 15.22
CA LEU A 5 14.19 -0.38 13.91
C LEU A 5 15.51 0.15 13.33
N PRO A 6 16.24 -0.67 12.55
CA PRO A 6 17.49 -0.25 11.91
C PRO A 6 17.27 0.83 10.83
N LEU A 7 16.03 0.96 10.35
CA LEU A 7 15.61 1.99 9.40
C LEU A 7 14.47 2.79 10.02
N SER A 8 14.54 4.12 9.91
CA SER A 8 13.45 5.01 10.28
C SER A 8 12.18 4.61 9.53
N TYR A 9 11.09 4.42 10.27
CA TYR A 9 9.84 3.95 9.73
C TYR A 9 8.69 4.83 10.22
N THR A 10 7.77 5.14 9.32
CA THR A 10 6.51 5.80 9.66
C THR A 10 5.38 5.11 8.91
N ALA A 11 4.41 4.60 9.65
CA ALA A 11 3.13 4.19 9.07
C ALA A 11 2.19 5.40 9.04
N VAL A 12 1.37 5.52 8.01
CA VAL A 12 0.37 6.58 7.89
C VAL A 12 -1.02 5.97 7.97
N ALA A 13 -1.84 6.48 8.88
CA ALA A 13 -3.23 6.10 9.03
C ALA A 13 -4.13 7.35 8.88
N THR A 14 -5.42 7.13 8.69
CA THR A 14 -6.42 8.20 8.62
C THR A 14 -7.26 8.20 9.89
N ASP A 15 -7.25 9.31 10.63
CA ASP A 15 -8.23 9.59 11.68
C ASP A 15 -9.57 9.93 11.02
N LEU A 16 -10.49 8.97 11.08
CA LEU A 16 -11.76 9.04 10.36
C LEU A 16 -12.66 10.16 10.90
N ASP A 17 -12.66 10.37 12.22
CA ASP A 17 -13.53 11.34 12.87
C ASP A 17 -13.05 12.78 12.62
N ASN A 18 -11.73 12.99 12.55
CA ASN A 18 -11.13 14.32 12.35
C ASN A 18 -10.69 14.60 10.91
N GLN A 19 -10.78 13.61 10.01
CA GLN A 19 -10.38 13.70 8.60
C GLN A 19 -8.93 14.16 8.42
N LYS A 20 -8.01 13.55 9.20
CA LYS A 20 -6.59 13.93 9.22
C LYS A 20 -5.69 12.71 9.14
N GLU A 21 -4.54 12.91 8.51
CA GLU A 21 -3.45 11.94 8.56
C GLU A 21 -2.90 11.84 9.99
N VAL A 22 -2.57 10.62 10.41
CA VAL A 22 -1.87 10.32 11.66
C VAL A 22 -0.59 9.58 11.30
N TRP A 23 0.55 10.14 11.69
CA TRP A 23 1.86 9.57 11.44
C TRP A 23 2.31 8.77 12.66
N LEU A 24 2.44 7.46 12.47
CA LEU A 24 2.77 6.49 13.52
C LEU A 24 4.24 6.09 13.35
N ASN A 25 5.12 6.75 14.11
CA ASN A 25 6.58 6.57 14.03
C ASN A 25 7.23 6.14 15.37
N LYS A 26 6.42 5.79 16.36
CA LYS A 26 6.84 5.27 17.67
C LYS A 26 5.84 4.24 18.20
N GLY A 27 6.28 3.38 19.11
CA GLY A 27 5.45 2.38 19.76
C GLY A 27 5.43 1.03 19.03
N PRO A 28 4.41 0.18 19.28
CA PRO A 28 4.35 -1.16 18.71
C PRO A 28 4.22 -1.13 17.18
N LEU A 29 5.18 -1.72 16.48
CA LEU A 29 5.23 -1.76 15.01
C LEU A 29 3.96 -2.37 14.41
N PHE A 30 3.50 -3.50 14.96
CA PHE A 30 2.32 -4.20 14.45
C PHE A 30 1.04 -3.38 14.61
N ASP A 31 0.90 -2.61 15.69
CA ASP A 31 -0.28 -1.77 15.90
C ASP A 31 -0.33 -0.64 14.88
N ALA A 32 0.83 -0.04 14.59
CA ALA A 32 0.94 1.00 13.58
C ALA A 32 0.65 0.48 12.17
N ILE A 33 1.20 -0.68 11.82
CA ILE A 33 0.89 -1.37 10.55
C ILE A 33 -0.59 -1.69 10.49
N ARG A 34 -1.16 -2.31 11.54
CA ARG A 34 -2.57 -2.73 11.61
C ARG A 34 -3.53 -1.55 11.47
N ALA A 35 -3.20 -0.38 12.02
CA ALA A 35 -3.96 0.85 11.82
C ALA A 35 -3.82 1.38 10.39
N SER A 36 -2.60 1.38 9.84
CA SER A 36 -2.28 1.90 8.50
C SER A 36 -2.90 1.09 7.37
N ILE A 37 -3.16 -0.21 7.58
CA ILE A 37 -3.79 -1.13 6.60
C ILE A 37 -5.26 -1.47 6.91
N ALA A 38 -5.92 -0.69 7.79
CA ALA A 38 -7.30 -0.91 8.21
C ALA A 38 -8.31 -0.43 7.14
N ILE A 39 -8.29 -1.09 5.98
CA ILE A 39 -9.08 -0.71 4.81
C ILE A 39 -10.58 -0.79 5.15
N PRO A 40 -11.34 0.30 4.95
CA PRO A 40 -12.78 0.30 5.17
C PRO A 40 -13.49 -0.84 4.46
N SER A 41 -14.55 -1.37 5.07
CA SER A 41 -15.34 -2.52 4.58
C SER A 41 -14.63 -3.89 4.63
N ILE A 42 -13.31 -3.92 4.75
CA ILE A 42 -12.53 -5.16 4.79
C ILE A 42 -12.03 -5.45 6.21
N PHE A 43 -11.57 -4.40 6.90
CA PHE A 43 -11.07 -4.47 8.26
C PHE A 43 -11.81 -3.52 9.18
N THR A 44 -11.98 -3.94 10.44
CA THR A 44 -12.48 -3.07 11.50
C THR A 44 -11.48 -1.94 11.74
N PRO A 45 -11.94 -0.68 11.87
CA PRO A 45 -11.10 0.42 12.30
C PRO A 45 -10.36 0.12 13.61
N VAL A 46 -9.21 0.74 13.81
CA VAL A 46 -8.39 0.58 15.01
C VAL A 46 -8.59 1.78 15.92
N ASP A 47 -9.00 1.55 17.16
CA ASP A 47 -9.02 2.59 18.19
C ASP A 47 -7.59 2.80 18.72
N TYR A 48 -7.04 3.98 18.48
CA TYR A 48 -5.68 4.34 18.89
C TYR A 48 -5.67 5.71 19.56
N HIS A 49 -5.35 5.75 20.85
CA HIS A 49 -5.39 6.97 21.68
C HIS A 49 -6.68 7.80 21.53
N GLY A 50 -7.83 7.12 21.50
CA GLY A 50 -9.15 7.76 21.37
C GLY A 50 -9.49 8.24 19.96
N LYS A 51 -8.70 7.86 18.95
CA LYS A 51 -8.98 8.13 17.53
C LYS A 51 -9.40 6.85 16.83
N ARG A 52 -10.42 6.92 15.98
CA ARG A 52 -10.79 5.82 15.09
C ARG A 52 -9.94 5.88 13.82
N LEU A 53 -8.93 5.02 13.75
CA LEU A 53 -8.00 4.97 12.63
C LEU A 53 -8.45 3.96 11.57
N VAL A 54 -8.40 4.39 10.31
CA VAL A 54 -8.55 3.55 9.12
C VAL A 54 -7.30 3.69 8.24
N ASP A 55 -7.29 2.95 7.13
CA ASP A 55 -6.19 2.94 6.17
C ASP A 55 -5.70 4.35 5.76
N GLY A 56 -4.39 4.49 5.63
CA GLY A 56 -3.74 5.75 5.30
C GLY A 56 -3.99 6.24 3.87
N SER A 57 -4.20 5.31 2.92
CA SER A 57 -4.41 5.63 1.51
C SER A 57 -5.65 6.47 1.27
N LEU A 58 -6.61 6.45 2.20
CA LEU A 58 -7.82 7.28 2.12
C LEU A 58 -7.50 8.78 2.00
N LEU A 59 -6.46 9.26 2.69
CA LEU A 59 -6.02 10.66 2.63
C LEU A 59 -4.61 10.86 2.06
N ASN A 60 -3.75 9.84 2.15
CA ASN A 60 -2.37 9.92 1.71
C ASN A 60 -1.90 8.60 1.05
N PRO A 61 -2.30 8.35 -0.20
CA PRO A 61 -1.91 7.15 -0.95
C PRO A 61 -0.43 7.11 -1.31
N ILE A 62 0.31 8.22 -1.17
CA ILE A 62 1.75 8.29 -1.40
C ILE A 62 2.43 9.17 -0.33
N PRO A 63 2.76 8.62 0.84
CA PRO A 63 3.20 9.41 1.99
C PRO A 63 4.64 9.89 1.85
N ILE A 64 4.82 11.06 1.21
CA ILE A 64 6.12 11.72 1.06
C ILE A 64 6.39 12.69 2.22
N ALA A 65 5.37 13.42 2.66
CA ALA A 65 5.50 14.42 3.72
C ALA A 65 6.18 13.91 5.02
N PRO A 66 5.93 12.65 5.48
CA PRO A 66 6.60 12.14 6.67
C PRO A 66 8.12 12.05 6.57
N THR A 67 8.68 11.90 5.36
CA THR A 67 10.13 11.76 5.14
C THR A 67 10.85 13.09 5.00
N LEU A 68 10.14 14.22 4.88
CA LEU A 68 10.76 15.54 4.64
C LEU A 68 11.68 16.02 5.77
N LYS A 69 11.53 15.46 6.97
CA LYS A 69 12.39 15.79 8.12
C LYS A 69 13.60 14.87 8.23
N ASP A 70 13.64 13.81 7.43
CA ASP A 70 14.76 12.89 7.40
C ASP A 70 15.93 13.54 6.63
N LYS A 71 17.14 13.31 7.11
CA LYS A 71 18.37 13.81 6.46
C LYS A 71 18.77 12.85 5.34
N THR A 72 17.94 12.78 4.31
CA THR A 72 18.17 11.95 3.11
C THR A 72 18.56 12.83 1.93
N ASP A 73 19.56 12.40 1.16
CA ASP A 73 20.00 13.14 -0.04
C ASP A 73 19.02 12.99 -1.22
N ILE A 74 18.25 11.91 -1.24
CA ILE A 74 17.35 11.54 -2.34
C ILE A 74 16.06 10.97 -1.76
N THR A 75 14.92 11.41 -2.30
CA THR A 75 13.60 10.86 -2.04
C THR A 75 13.14 10.00 -3.22
N ILE A 76 12.84 8.73 -2.96
CA ILE A 76 12.28 7.81 -3.96
C ILE A 76 10.84 7.52 -3.59
N ALA A 77 9.91 7.86 -4.48
CA ALA A 77 8.49 7.59 -4.32
C ALA A 77 8.07 6.42 -5.22
N VAL A 78 7.42 5.42 -4.63
CA VAL A 78 6.79 4.32 -5.39
C VAL A 78 5.31 4.65 -5.55
N ASN A 79 4.90 4.90 -6.79
CA ASN A 79 3.54 5.30 -7.12
C ASN A 79 2.76 4.11 -7.71
N LEU A 80 1.80 3.58 -6.93
CA LEU A 80 0.91 2.50 -7.37
C LEU A 80 -0.29 3.01 -8.18
N SER A 81 -0.47 4.32 -8.23
CA SER A 81 -1.58 5.01 -8.90
C SER A 81 -1.21 5.54 -10.28
N ALA A 82 -0.17 4.98 -10.92
CA ALA A 82 0.26 5.45 -12.24
C ALA A 82 -0.80 5.14 -13.31
N PRO A 83 -0.83 5.89 -14.43
CA PRO A 83 -1.77 5.63 -15.52
C PRO A 83 -1.76 4.17 -15.95
N ALA A 84 -2.96 3.64 -16.23
CA ALA A 84 -3.15 2.26 -16.65
C ALA A 84 -2.30 1.93 -17.90
N ALA A 85 -1.67 0.75 -17.90
CA ALA A 85 -0.93 0.27 -19.05
C ALA A 85 -1.90 -0.22 -20.14
N ALA A 86 -1.57 0.06 -21.41
CA ALA A 86 -2.38 -0.31 -22.58
C ALA A 86 -2.49 -1.82 -22.83
N LYS A 87 -1.66 -2.64 -22.18
CA LYS A 87 -1.74 -4.12 -22.18
C LYS A 87 -1.70 -4.59 -20.73
N ALA A 88 -2.57 -5.54 -20.37
CA ALA A 88 -2.51 -6.23 -19.08
C ALA A 88 -1.08 -6.75 -18.90
N VAL A 89 -0.43 -6.28 -17.83
CA VAL A 89 0.98 -6.56 -17.60
C VAL A 89 1.03 -7.92 -16.92
N VAL A 90 1.54 -8.89 -17.69
CA VAL A 90 1.99 -10.25 -17.38
C VAL A 90 0.93 -11.38 -17.33
N PRO A 91 1.18 -12.53 -18.00
CA PRO A 91 0.46 -13.79 -17.79
C PRO A 91 0.86 -14.44 -16.46
N ALA A 92 -0.10 -15.08 -15.79
CA ALA A 92 0.10 -15.79 -14.54
C ALA A 92 1.13 -16.93 -14.68
N ALA A 93 2.26 -16.82 -13.97
CA ALA A 93 3.16 -17.94 -13.72
C ALA A 93 3.03 -18.34 -12.25
N SER A 94 2.72 -19.61 -12.00
CA SER A 94 2.52 -20.19 -10.68
C SER A 94 3.80 -20.85 -10.18
N VAL A 95 4.55 -20.19 -9.30
CA VAL A 95 5.60 -20.84 -8.51
C VAL A 95 5.62 -20.31 -7.07
N VAL A 96 5.03 -21.07 -6.15
CA VAL A 96 5.19 -20.79 -4.71
C VAL A 96 6.61 -21.22 -4.30
N LYS A 97 7.47 -20.25 -3.98
CA LYS A 97 8.77 -20.50 -3.35
C LYS A 97 8.67 -20.26 -1.84
N GLU A 98 8.99 -21.28 -1.06
CA GLU A 98 9.19 -21.17 0.39
C GLU A 98 10.31 -20.17 0.70
N LEU A 99 10.00 -19.15 1.51
CA LEU A 99 10.95 -18.20 2.05
C LEU A 99 11.13 -18.47 3.55
N ASN A 100 12.38 -18.75 3.95
CA ASN A 100 12.77 -19.15 5.29
C ASN A 100 12.93 -17.97 6.27
N HIS A 101 12.42 -18.19 7.49
CA HIS A 101 12.66 -17.56 8.81
C HIS A 101 12.47 -16.04 9.03
N GLU A 102 11.50 -15.71 9.90
CA GLU A 102 11.52 -14.74 11.03
C GLU A 102 10.10 -14.72 11.66
N SER A 103 9.98 -14.54 12.99
CA SER A 103 8.69 -14.59 13.73
C SER A 103 7.61 -13.63 13.20
N TYR A 104 8.05 -12.57 12.51
CA TYR A 104 7.17 -11.59 11.86
C TYR A 104 6.45 -12.15 10.63
N HIS A 105 7.09 -13.08 9.91
CA HIS A 105 6.56 -13.68 8.69
C HIS A 105 5.31 -14.50 8.98
N GLU A 106 5.29 -15.25 10.08
CA GLU A 106 4.11 -16.03 10.52
C GLU A 106 2.91 -15.13 10.79
N LYS A 107 3.10 -13.99 11.46
CA LYS A 107 2.03 -13.02 11.74
C LYS A 107 1.51 -12.36 10.47
N ILE A 108 2.40 -12.05 9.52
CA ILE A 108 2.03 -11.50 8.21
C ILE A 108 1.27 -12.54 7.39
N LEU A 109 1.71 -13.78 7.38
CA LEU A 109 1.04 -14.87 6.67
C LEU A 109 -0.35 -15.15 7.26
N GLN A 110 -0.47 -15.17 8.60
CA GLN A 110 -1.77 -15.28 9.28
C GLN A 110 -2.70 -14.11 8.91
N PHE A 111 -2.16 -12.89 8.87
CA PHE A 111 -2.91 -11.71 8.44
C PHE A 111 -3.42 -11.82 6.99
N ILE A 112 -2.57 -12.28 6.06
CA ILE A 112 -2.93 -12.47 4.65
C ILE A 112 -3.98 -13.57 4.49
N ASP A 113 -3.83 -14.70 5.20
CA ASP A 113 -4.79 -15.81 5.18
C ASP A 113 -6.16 -15.38 5.70
N ASP A 114 -6.22 -14.66 6.82
CA ASP A 114 -7.46 -14.11 7.37
C ASP A 114 -8.15 -13.13 6.39
N LEU A 115 -7.37 -12.36 5.64
CA LEU A 115 -7.86 -11.44 4.61
C LEU A 115 -8.44 -12.20 3.42
N GLN A 116 -7.71 -13.18 2.89
CA GLN A 116 -8.17 -14.01 1.77
C GLN A 116 -9.49 -14.70 2.08
N ARG A 117 -9.66 -15.27 3.28
CA ARG A 117 -10.90 -15.95 3.69
C ARG A 117 -12.11 -15.01 3.77
N ARG A 118 -11.91 -13.75 4.15
CA ARG A 118 -12.99 -12.74 4.24
C ARG A 118 -13.45 -12.26 2.87
N VAL A 119 -12.53 -12.25 1.92
CA VAL A 119 -12.71 -11.72 0.58
C VAL A 119 -13.27 -12.75 -0.40
N LEU A 120 -12.82 -14.01 -0.31
CA LEU A 120 -13.14 -15.08 -1.27
C LEU A 120 -14.54 -15.68 -1.09
N ARG A 121 -15.58 -14.83 -1.03
CA ARG A 121 -16.97 -15.25 -1.30
C ARG A 121 -17.30 -14.91 -2.74
N GLU A 122 -17.17 -15.91 -3.61
CA GLU A 122 -17.59 -15.82 -5.01
C GLU A 122 -19.12 -15.94 -5.13
N GLU A 123 -19.73 -14.96 -5.80
CA GLU A 123 -20.94 -15.12 -6.62
C GLU A 123 -20.72 -14.28 -7.89
N PRO A 124 -20.89 -14.82 -9.11
CA PRO A 124 -20.70 -14.05 -10.32
C PRO A 124 -21.99 -13.32 -10.76
N ALA A 125 -21.79 -12.19 -11.46
CA ALA A 125 -22.74 -11.46 -12.31
C ALA A 125 -23.62 -10.36 -11.69
N ASP A 126 -22.98 -9.27 -11.24
CA ASP A 126 -23.28 -7.87 -11.56
C ASP A 126 -22.11 -7.04 -11.00
N ILE A 127 -21.82 -5.81 -11.48
CA ILE A 127 -20.83 -4.97 -10.76
C ILE A 127 -21.40 -4.74 -9.35
N GLY A 128 -20.80 -5.38 -8.35
CA GLY A 128 -21.30 -5.31 -6.99
C GLY A 128 -21.18 -3.90 -6.45
N MET A 129 -22.04 -3.51 -5.51
CA MET A 129 -21.92 -2.23 -4.80
C MET A 129 -20.51 -2.04 -4.21
N LEU A 130 -19.90 -3.14 -3.74
CA LEU A 130 -18.53 -3.13 -3.24
C LEU A 130 -17.52 -2.76 -4.32
N ASP A 131 -17.65 -3.29 -5.53
CA ASP A 131 -16.74 -2.97 -6.65
C ASP A 131 -16.87 -1.50 -7.06
N ILE A 132 -18.09 -0.95 -7.09
CA ILE A 132 -18.30 0.48 -7.37
C ILE A 132 -17.62 1.34 -6.31
N ILE A 133 -17.76 0.98 -5.04
CA ILE A 133 -17.14 1.71 -3.92
C ILE A 133 -15.62 1.65 -4.02
N VAL A 134 -15.04 0.46 -4.22
CA VAL A 134 -13.60 0.27 -4.34
C VAL A 134 -13.04 1.04 -5.54
N ASN A 135 -13.64 0.90 -6.73
CA ASN A 135 -13.22 1.63 -7.92
C ASN A 135 -13.33 3.15 -7.75
N SER A 136 -14.36 3.62 -7.01
CA SER A 136 -14.52 5.04 -6.70
C SER A 136 -13.43 5.54 -5.74
N LEU A 137 -13.09 4.74 -4.72
CA LEU A 137 -11.97 5.02 -3.82
C LEU A 137 -10.65 5.09 -4.60
N ASP A 138 -10.37 4.10 -5.45
CA ASP A 138 -9.17 4.09 -6.30
C ASP A 138 -9.09 5.33 -7.19
N ALA A 139 -10.19 5.74 -7.82
CA ALA A 139 -10.23 6.94 -8.65
C ALA A 139 -9.90 8.23 -7.85
N MET A 140 -10.43 8.34 -6.62
CA MET A 140 -10.12 9.46 -5.72
C MET A 140 -8.65 9.41 -5.28
N GLN A 141 -8.17 8.25 -4.84
CA GLN A 141 -6.78 8.05 -4.41
C GLN A 141 -5.79 8.36 -5.53
N ASN A 142 -6.06 7.92 -6.77
CA ASN A 142 -5.25 8.23 -7.93
C ASN A 142 -5.14 9.75 -8.17
N THR A 143 -6.21 10.48 -7.90
CA THR A 143 -6.21 11.95 -7.99
C THR A 143 -5.40 12.59 -6.87
N ILE A 144 -5.57 12.13 -5.63
CA ILE A 144 -4.80 12.61 -4.48
C ILE A 144 -3.30 12.33 -4.69
N ALA A 145 -2.95 11.14 -5.15
CA ALA A 145 -1.56 10.74 -5.42
C ALA A 145 -0.89 11.70 -6.42
N ARG A 146 -1.58 12.04 -7.53
CA ARG A 146 -1.07 13.02 -8.50
C ARG A 146 -0.83 14.40 -7.88
N PHE A 147 -1.76 14.89 -7.06
CA PHE A 147 -1.58 16.17 -6.37
C PHE A 147 -0.42 16.14 -5.36
N LYS A 148 -0.27 15.05 -4.60
CA LYS A 148 0.83 14.87 -3.64
C LYS A 148 2.19 14.79 -4.36
N LEU A 149 2.29 14.00 -5.43
CA LEU A 149 3.50 13.92 -6.25
C LEU A 149 3.91 15.28 -6.83
N ALA A 150 2.95 16.06 -7.34
CA ALA A 150 3.21 17.40 -7.86
C ALA A 150 3.62 18.39 -6.75
N ALA A 151 3.04 18.27 -5.56
CA ALA A 151 3.32 19.17 -4.44
C ALA A 151 4.69 18.90 -3.78
N TYR A 152 5.08 17.64 -3.64
CA TYR A 152 6.32 17.26 -2.96
C TYR A 152 7.50 17.01 -3.91
N ALA A 153 7.25 16.76 -5.19
CA ALA A 153 8.26 16.59 -6.25
C ALA A 153 9.46 15.71 -5.82
N PRO A 154 9.24 14.42 -5.50
CA PRO A 154 10.32 13.52 -5.12
C PRO A 154 11.33 13.36 -6.25
N ASP A 155 12.60 13.11 -5.92
CA ASP A 155 13.71 13.05 -6.88
C ASP A 155 13.54 11.93 -7.91
N LEU A 156 13.01 10.78 -7.47
CA LEU A 156 12.72 9.64 -8.34
C LEU A 156 11.32 9.11 -8.07
N ILE A 157 10.60 8.80 -9.16
CA ILE A 157 9.28 8.18 -9.11
C ILE A 157 9.34 6.83 -9.83
N ILE A 158 9.00 5.76 -9.11
CA ILE A 158 8.83 4.42 -9.67
C ILE A 158 7.33 4.22 -9.88
N ASP A 159 6.89 4.33 -11.13
CA ASP A 159 5.49 4.18 -11.51
C ASP A 159 5.12 2.71 -11.76
N ILE A 160 4.14 2.23 -10.99
CA ILE A 160 3.46 0.96 -11.19
C ILE A 160 2.07 1.25 -11.77
N PRO A 161 1.69 0.67 -12.91
CA PRO A 161 0.37 0.88 -13.50
C PRO A 161 -0.75 0.50 -12.52
N SER A 162 -1.75 1.37 -12.36
CA SER A 162 -2.91 1.14 -11.48
C SER A 162 -3.74 -0.09 -11.84
N ASN A 163 -3.64 -0.59 -13.07
CA ASN A 163 -4.29 -1.83 -13.53
C ASN A 163 -3.34 -3.04 -13.56
N ALA A 164 -2.21 -3.00 -12.83
CA ALA A 164 -1.29 -4.12 -12.75
C ALA A 164 -1.92 -5.35 -12.06
N CYS A 165 -2.69 -5.12 -10.99
CA CYS A 165 -3.49 -6.13 -10.31
C CYS A 165 -4.73 -5.51 -9.67
N SER A 166 -5.76 -6.33 -9.50
CA SER A 166 -6.90 -5.97 -8.64
C SER A 166 -6.57 -6.24 -7.17
N PHE A 167 -7.29 -5.57 -6.26
CA PHE A 167 -7.03 -5.59 -4.82
C PHE A 167 -6.99 -7.02 -4.21
N TYR A 168 -7.77 -7.96 -4.74
CA TYR A 168 -7.91 -9.32 -4.20
C TYR A 168 -7.01 -10.38 -4.88
N GLU A 169 -6.12 -9.99 -5.80
CA GLU A 169 -5.32 -10.91 -6.60
C GLU A 169 -4.00 -11.34 -5.92
N PHE A 170 -4.07 -11.75 -4.65
CA PHE A 170 -2.90 -12.16 -3.86
C PHE A 170 -2.10 -13.32 -4.49
N TYR A 171 -2.76 -14.15 -5.30
CA TYR A 171 -2.11 -15.26 -6.03
C TYR A 171 -1.08 -14.79 -7.07
N ARG A 172 -1.08 -13.51 -7.45
CA ARG A 172 -0.12 -12.90 -8.39
C ARG A 172 1.07 -12.24 -7.71
N ALA A 173 1.27 -12.43 -6.40
CA ALA A 173 2.30 -11.74 -5.63
C ALA A 173 3.71 -11.87 -6.24
N GLU A 174 4.12 -13.06 -6.69
CA GLU A 174 5.44 -13.28 -7.30
C GLU A 174 5.65 -12.44 -8.57
N GLU A 175 4.62 -12.39 -9.41
CA GLU A 175 4.59 -11.63 -10.66
C GLU A 175 4.69 -10.12 -10.40
N LEU A 176 3.94 -9.63 -9.41
CA LEU A 176 3.95 -8.22 -9.01
C LEU A 176 5.28 -7.80 -8.38
N ILE A 177 5.91 -8.67 -7.60
CA ILE A 177 7.27 -8.45 -7.08
C ILE A 177 8.26 -8.34 -8.24
N ALA A 178 8.17 -9.23 -9.24
CA ALA A 178 9.03 -9.16 -10.42
C ALA A 178 8.79 -7.89 -11.25
N LEU A 179 7.53 -7.45 -11.39
CA LEU A 179 7.20 -6.16 -12.02
C LEU A 179 7.83 -4.99 -11.27
N GLY A 180 7.69 -4.95 -9.94
CA GLY A 180 8.28 -3.91 -9.09
C GLY A 180 9.80 -3.83 -9.23
N ARG A 181 10.49 -4.97 -9.24
CA ARG A 181 11.95 -5.04 -9.47
C ARG A 181 12.34 -4.45 -10.82
N ARG A 182 11.68 -4.88 -11.91
CA ARG A 182 11.95 -4.35 -13.26
C ARG A 182 11.74 -2.85 -13.33
N LYS A 183 10.65 -2.34 -12.73
CA LYS A 183 10.36 -0.90 -12.71
C LYS A 183 11.38 -0.10 -11.91
N ALA A 184 11.83 -0.64 -10.78
CA ALA A 184 12.90 -0.03 -10.00
C ALA A 184 14.23 0.00 -10.79
N GLU A 185 14.61 -1.09 -11.45
CA GLU A 185 15.81 -1.16 -12.29
C GLU A 185 15.74 -0.18 -13.48
N GLU A 186 14.60 -0.10 -14.16
CA GLU A 186 14.36 0.82 -15.28
C GLU A 186 14.47 2.29 -14.85
N THR A 187 13.98 2.66 -13.66
CA THR A 187 14.00 4.03 -13.16
C THR A 187 15.36 4.39 -12.58
N CYS A 188 15.88 3.58 -11.66
CA CYS A 188 17.15 3.87 -10.97
C CYS A 188 18.37 3.69 -11.88
N GLY A 189 18.28 2.81 -12.88
CA GLY A 189 19.35 2.59 -13.87
C GLY A 189 19.51 3.73 -14.87
N LYS A 190 18.47 4.54 -15.09
CA LYS A 190 18.53 5.73 -15.96
C LYS A 190 19.16 6.96 -15.30
N SER A 191 19.38 6.92 -13.98
CA SER A 191 19.97 8.00 -13.20
C SER A 191 21.51 7.93 -13.12
N ARG A 192 22.15 7.16 -14.00
CA ARG A 192 23.62 7.09 -14.16
C ARG A 192 24.12 7.89 -15.34
#